data_AF-A0A3Q0JPY9-F1
#
_entry.id   AF-A0A3Q0JPY9-F1
#
_cell.length_a   1.000
_cell.length_b   1.000
_cell.length_c   1.000
_cell.angle_alpha   90.00
_cell.angle_beta   90.00
_cell.angle_gamma   90.00
#
_symmetry.space_group_name_H-M   'P 1'
#
loop_
_entity.id
_entity.type
_entity.pdbx_description
1 polymer ?
#
loop_
_entity_poly.entity_id
_entity_poly.type
_entity_poly.pdbx_seq_one_letter_code
_entity_poly.pdbx_strand_id
1 'polypeptide(L)' 'MAYAYWKSGKLCIMFWLCTDLYQITMAYAYWKSGKVTDNAVFDLFFRQNPFQGEFTIFAGLEECIRFLENFRYSDSGK' A
#
# COMPACT_ATOMS: atom_id res chain seq x y z
N MET A 1 12.65 1.67 0.73
CA MET A 1 13.39 0.40 0.86
C MET A 1 12.52 -0.55 1.65
N ALA A 2 11.63 -1.28 0.96
CA ALA A 2 10.84 -2.33 1.57
C ALA A 2 11.63 -3.64 1.45
N TYR A 3 12.02 -4.23 2.57
CA TYR A 3 12.64 -5.55 2.60
C TYR A 3 11.54 -6.61 2.45
N ALA A 4 11.56 -7.35 1.34
CA ALA A 4 10.73 -8.54 1.18
C ALA A 4 11.37 -9.70 1.97
N TYR A 5 10.72 -10.13 3.06
CA TYR A 5 11.16 -11.28 3.85
C TYR A 5 10.44 -12.55 3.36
N TRP A 6 11.19 -13.47 2.76
CA TRP A 6 10.69 -14.77 2.32
C TRP A 6 10.73 -15.77 3.49
N LYS A 7 9.59 -16.08 4.09
CA LYS A 7 9.43 -17.25 4.95
C LYS A 7 8.14 -18.00 4.59
N SER A 8 8.30 -19.27 4.22
CA SER A 8 7.24 -20.29 4.19
C SER A 8 6.18 -20.21 3.07
N GLY A 9 6.59 -20.00 1.81
CA GLY A 9 5.80 -20.42 0.63
C GLY A 9 4.43 -19.75 0.42
N LYS A 10 4.05 -18.81 1.28
CA LYS A 10 2.97 -17.85 1.05
C LYS A 10 3.63 -16.52 0.77
N LEU A 11 3.58 -16.09 -0.47
CA LEU A 11 3.72 -14.68 -0.81
C LEU A 11 2.70 -13.96 0.09
N CYS A 12 3.17 -13.17 1.05
CA CYS A 12 2.30 -12.32 1.86
C CYS A 12 1.77 -11.26 0.90
N ILE A 13 0.71 -11.62 0.17
CA ILE A 13 -0.15 -10.71 -0.55
C ILE A 13 -0.52 -9.59 0.42
N MET A 14 -0.10 -8.38 0.06
CA MET A 14 -0.36 -7.10 0.72
C MET A 14 -1.58 -7.18 1.66
N PHE A 15 -1.35 -7.40 2.95
CA PHE A 15 -2.43 -7.49 3.93
C PHE A 15 -2.85 -6.06 4.32
N TRP A 16 -4.14 -5.79 4.51
CA TRP A 16 -4.62 -4.44 4.87
C TRP A 16 -3.98 -3.88 6.15
N LEU A 17 -3.70 -4.72 7.15
CA LEU A 17 -3.01 -4.32 8.38
C LEU A 17 -1.49 -4.13 8.17
N CYS A 18 -0.96 -4.37 6.97
CA CYS A 18 0.40 -3.99 6.60
C CYS A 18 0.47 -2.51 6.20
N THR A 19 -0.21 -1.67 6.97
CA THR A 19 -0.18 -0.21 6.90
C THR A 19 0.27 0.32 8.25
N ASP A 20 1.02 1.42 8.25
CA ASP A 20 1.36 2.09 9.50
C ASP A 20 0.10 2.61 10.20
N LEU A 21 0.11 2.62 11.55
CA LEU A 21 -0.98 3.16 12.38
C LEU A 21 -1.36 4.59 11.98
N TYR A 22 -0.39 5.36 11.47
CA TYR A 22 -0.58 6.71 10.96
C TYR A 22 -1.68 6.79 9.89
N GLN A 23 -1.77 5.82 8.97
CA GLN A 23 -2.77 5.87 7.89
C GLN A 23 -4.19 5.72 8.45
N ILE A 24 -4.36 4.90 9.48
CA ILE A 24 -5.67 4.68 10.14
C ILE A 24 -6.07 5.94 10.93
N THR A 25 -5.15 6.54 11.68
CA THR A 25 -5.44 7.75 12.45
C THR A 25 -5.71 8.96 11.55
N MET A 26 -5.03 9.04 10.40
CA MET A 26 -5.30 10.06 9.37
C MET A 26 -6.69 9.89 8.75
N ALA A 27 -7.08 8.67 8.36
CA ALA A 27 -8.42 8.39 7.83
C ALA A 27 -9.51 8.82 8.83
N TYR A 28 -9.32 8.55 10.13
CA TYR A 28 -10.23 9.00 11.19
C TYR A 28 -10.29 10.54 11.30
N ALA A 29 -9.16 11.24 11.18
CA ALA A 29 -9.13 12.70 11.20
C ALA A 29 -9.86 13.32 9.99
N TYR A 30 -9.70 12.76 8.79
CA TYR A 30 -10.44 13.16 7.59
C TYR A 30 -11.94 12.91 7.73
N TRP A 31 -12.34 11.78 8.31
CA TRP A 31 -13.74 11.48 8.61
C TRP A 31 -14.35 12.49 9.59
N LYS A 32 -13.66 12.76 10.71
CA LYS A 32 -14.13 13.71 11.73
C LYS A 32 -14.19 15.16 11.23
N SER A 33 -13.35 15.52 10.25
CA SER A 33 -13.33 16.86 9.66
C SER A 33 -14.27 17.04 8.45
N GLY A 34 -15.02 16.00 8.07
CA GLY A 34 -15.99 16.06 6.96
C GLY A 34 -15.36 16.09 5.57
N LYS A 35 -14.07 15.75 5.44
CA LYS A 35 -13.27 15.87 4.21
C LYS A 35 -13.08 14.56 3.44
N VAL A 36 -13.94 13.58 3.70
CA VAL A 36 -13.83 12.23 3.12
C VAL A 36 -14.03 12.24 1.61
N THR A 37 -14.84 13.17 1.11
CA THR A 37 -15.18 13.31 -0.31
C THR A 37 -14.25 14.24 -1.07
N ASP A 38 -13.25 14.82 -0.40
CA ASP A 38 -12.30 15.71 -1.04
C ASP A 38 -11.41 14.89 -1.98
N ASN A 39 -11.21 15.39 -3.20
CA ASN A 39 -10.37 14.73 -4.18
C ASN A 39 -8.89 14.88 -3.79
N ALA A 40 -8.19 13.75 -3.66
CA ALA A 40 -6.76 13.71 -3.41
C ALA A 40 -6.03 12.99 -4.56
N VAL A 41 -4.85 13.49 -4.92
CA VAL A 41 -3.98 12.91 -5.96
C VAL A 41 -2.68 12.49 -5.30
N PHE A 42 -2.22 11.27 -5.60
CA PHE A 42 -0.99 10.70 -5.07
C PHE A 42 -0.09 10.22 -6.21
N ASP A 43 1.15 10.67 -6.21
CA ASP A 43 2.17 10.27 -7.18
C ASP A 43 3.20 9.34 -6.54
N LEU A 44 3.53 8.25 -7.22
CA LEU A 44 4.54 7.29 -6.79
C LEU A 44 5.80 7.44 -7.64
N PHE A 45 6.91 7.85 -7.02
CA PHE A 45 8.21 7.94 -7.67
C PHE A 45 9.33 7.65 -6.66
N PHE A 46 10.49 7.25 -7.16
CA PHE A 46 11.72 7.12 -6.37
C PHE A 46 12.61 8.35 -6.59
N ARG A 47 13.29 8.80 -5.53
CA ARG A 47 14.19 9.97 -5.59
C ARG A 47 15.61 9.63 -6.05
N GLN A 48 16.00 8.37 -5.90
CA GLN A 48 17.32 7.88 -6.27
C GLN A 48 17.15 6.53 -6.95
N ASN A 49 17.93 6.31 -8.01
CA ASN A 49 17.92 5.04 -8.70
C ASN A 49 18.55 3.97 -7.80
N PRO A 50 17.89 2.81 -7.61
CA PRO A 50 18.49 1.68 -6.94
C PRO A 50 19.77 1.25 -7.68
N PHE A 51 20.77 0.78 -6.93
CA PHE A 51 22.06 0.28 -7.44
C PHE A 51 22.92 1.30 -8.20
N GLN A 52 22.65 2.61 -8.09
CA GLN A 52 23.34 3.67 -8.85
C GLN A 52 23.26 3.49 -10.38
N GLY A 53 22.27 2.74 -10.87
CA GLY A 53 22.05 2.53 -12.30
C GLY A 53 21.43 3.74 -12.99
N GLU A 54 21.54 3.81 -14.32
CA GLU A 54 20.98 4.91 -15.11
C GLU A 54 19.47 4.82 -15.33
N PHE A 55 18.89 3.61 -15.22
CA PHE A 55 17.45 3.38 -15.37
C PHE A 55 16.94 2.30 -14.41
N THR A 56 15.64 2.27 -14.18
CA THR A 56 14.97 1.27 -13.35
C THR A 56 13.71 0.79 -14.06
N ILE A 57 13.55 -0.53 -14.13
CA ILE A 57 12.37 -1.17 -14.72
C ILE A 57 11.37 -1.44 -13.59
N PHE A 58 10.15 -0.99 -13.77
CA PHE A 58 9.05 -1.27 -12.83
C PHE A 58 8.49 -2.67 -13.07
N ALA A 59 8.27 -3.42 -11.99
CA ALA A 59 7.61 -4.72 -11.99
C ALA A 59 6.68 -4.81 -10.76
N GLY A 60 5.50 -5.43 -10.93
CA GLY A 60 4.52 -5.59 -9.85
C GLY A 60 3.19 -4.84 -10.02
N LEU A 61 2.95 -4.22 -11.19
CA LEU A 61 1.67 -3.52 -11.46
C LEU A 61 0.46 -4.46 -11.32
N GLU A 62 0.60 -5.69 -11.81
CA GLU A 62 -0.46 -6.68 -11.85
C GLU A 62 -0.90 -7.09 -10.44
N GLU A 63 0.06 -7.27 -9.53
CA GLU A 63 -0.17 -7.53 -8.10
C GLU A 63 -0.88 -6.34 -7.43
N CYS A 64 -0.50 -5.11 -7.76
CA CYS A 64 -1.15 -3.91 -7.24
C CYS A 64 -2.63 -3.86 -7.67
N ILE A 65 -2.93 -4.14 -8.94
CA ILE A 65 -4.30 -4.17 -9.46
C ILE A 65 -5.10 -5.29 -8.78
N ARG A 66 -4.55 -6.51 -8.75
CA ARG A 66 -5.19 -7.65 -8.07
C ARG A 66 -5.50 -7.35 -6.60
N PHE A 67 -4.62 -6.65 -5.91
CA PHE A 67 -4.84 -6.24 -4.52
C PHE A 67 -6.01 -5.26 -4.40
N LEU A 68 -6.07 -4.24 -5.24
CA LEU A 68 -7.16 -3.24 -5.23
C LEU A 68 -8.52 -3.88 -5.56
N GLU A 69 -8.58 -4.81 -6.51
CA GLU A 69 -9.82 -5.49 -6.92
C GLU A 69 -10.37 -6.41 -5.82
N ASN A 70 -9.49 -7.07 -5.06
CA ASN A 70 -9.87 -7.99 -4.00
C ASN A 70 -9.87 -7.33 -2.61
N PHE A 71 -9.74 -6.00 -2.56
CA PHE A 71 -9.66 -5.26 -1.31
C PHE A 71 -11.00 -5.31 -0.55
N ARG A 72 -11.04 -6.10 0.53
CA ARG A 72 -12.21 -6.24 1.40
C ARG A 72 -11.79 -6.44 2.85
N TYR A 73 -12.60 -5.92 3.77
CA TYR A 73 -12.47 -6.26 5.18
C TYR A 73 -13.00 -7.68 5.41
N SER A 74 -12.17 -8.58 5.94
CA SER A 74 -12.65 -9.86 6.42
C SER A 74 -13.46 -9.64 7.69
N ASP A 75 -14.66 -10.19 7.75
CA ASP A 75 -15.49 -10.15 8.96
C ASP A 75 -14.91 -11.09 10.01
N SER A 76 -13.83 -10.66 10.66
CA SER A 76 -13.26 -11.31 11.84
C SER A 76 -14.00 -10.81 13.06
N GLY A 77 -15.32 -11.00 13.08
CA GLY A 77 -16.17 -10.71 14.21
C GLY A 77 -16.00 -11.77 15.30
N LYS A 78 -14.97 -11.61 16.14
CA LYS A 78 -14.92 -11.99 17.56
C LYS A 78 -13.91 -11.11 18.30
#